data_AF-A0A7J7TN57-F1
#
_entry.id   AF-A0A7J7TN57-F1
#
_cell.length_a   1.000
_cell.length_b   1.000
_cell.length_c   1.000
_cell.angle_alpha   90.00
_cell.angle_beta   90.00
_cell.angle_gamma   90.00
#
_symmetry.space_group_name_H-M   'P 1'
#
loop_
_entity.id
_entity.type
_entity.pdbx_description
1 polymer ?
#
loop_
_entity_poly.entity_id
_entity_poly.type
_entity_poly.pdbx_seq_one_letter_code
_entity_poly.pdbx_strand_id
1 'polypeptide(L)'
;MSQSNGVRMTNKGEKRRSVTARLQEKKLKLLTTIDVVTDGRHAEVEFTTDWQKEAECRDLTINSTFLSFDGTLFDYFDGYEDLNNKKVKFVGHATQKIQEERHQILRYFRCLGRIVDKPGDHIPETLEAIAENAKGLTRLSGERIWVELKKTLIGNHVNHLIHLIYDLGEASYIGLPANASLEEFNKVNKNVEGFSPKPMTFLASSFKTQNWI
;
A
#
# COMPACT_ATOMS: atom_id res chain seq x y z
N MET A 1 25.38 -16.15 18.62
CA MET A 1 25.38 -14.96 17.72
C MET A 1 26.42 -15.21 16.64
N SER A 2 26.02 -15.66 15.43
CA SER A 2 27.01 -15.83 14.35
C SER A 2 27.43 -14.44 13.84
N GLN A 3 28.66 -14.08 14.19
CA GLN A 3 29.42 -12.88 13.83
C GLN A 3 30.52 -13.30 12.82
N SER A 4 30.19 -13.67 11.59
CA SER A 4 31.21 -13.56 10.54
C SER A 4 31.25 -12.08 10.12
N ASN A 5 32.43 -11.46 10.20
CA ASN A 5 32.72 -10.07 9.82
C ASN A 5 32.23 -8.94 10.76
N GLY A 6 31.92 -9.23 12.04
CA GLY A 6 31.63 -8.18 13.03
C GLY A 6 30.30 -7.42 12.83
N VAL A 7 29.43 -7.88 11.93
CA VAL A 7 28.12 -7.25 11.67
C VAL A 7 27.05 -7.83 12.60
N ARG A 8 26.36 -6.95 13.33
CA ARG A 8 25.24 -7.37 14.19
C ARG A 8 24.00 -7.59 13.33
N MET A 9 23.39 -8.76 13.48
CA MET A 9 22.17 -9.14 12.74
C MET A 9 21.03 -9.44 13.72
N THR A 10 19.83 -9.00 13.36
CA THR A 10 18.58 -9.26 14.11
C THR A 10 17.54 -9.90 13.19
N ASN A 11 16.59 -10.66 13.74
CA ASN A 11 15.56 -11.42 12.98
C ASN A 11 16.13 -12.54 12.07
N LYS A 12 17.02 -13.41 12.57
CA LYS A 12 17.46 -14.61 11.83
C LYS A 12 16.40 -15.73 11.89
N GLY A 13 16.16 -16.42 10.78
CA GLY A 13 15.35 -17.65 10.71
C GLY A 13 15.28 -18.18 9.28
N GLU A 14 15.42 -19.50 9.09
CA GLU A 14 15.57 -20.18 7.79
C GLU A 14 14.36 -20.03 6.85
N LYS A 15 13.19 -19.66 7.39
CA LYS A 15 11.94 -19.45 6.63
C LYS A 15 11.54 -17.98 6.47
N ARG A 16 12.43 -17.01 6.71
CA ARG A 16 12.08 -15.57 6.70
C ARG A 16 12.60 -14.85 5.46
N ARG A 17 11.71 -14.07 4.82
CA ARG A 17 12.00 -13.23 3.63
C ARG A 17 13.03 -12.11 3.85
N SER A 18 13.40 -11.81 5.10
CA SER A 18 14.24 -10.66 5.39
C SER A 18 15.12 -10.85 6.61
N VAL A 19 16.31 -10.30 6.52
CA VAL A 19 17.29 -10.18 7.60
C VAL A 19 17.57 -8.70 7.82
N THR A 20 17.68 -8.26 9.07
CA THR A 20 18.08 -6.88 9.37
C THR A 20 19.51 -6.87 9.89
N ALA A 21 20.41 -6.27 9.12
CA ALA A 21 21.79 -6.00 9.51
C ALA A 21 21.88 -4.61 10.16
N ARG A 22 22.74 -4.45 11.17
CA ARG A 22 23.08 -3.15 11.76
C ARG A 22 24.55 -2.86 11.51
N LEU A 23 24.82 -1.79 10.78
CA LEU A 23 26.18 -1.33 10.44
C LEU A 23 26.27 0.17 10.75
N GLN A 24 27.28 0.59 11.53
CA GLN A 24 27.46 2.00 11.92
C GLN A 24 26.16 2.66 12.43
N GLU A 25 25.45 1.97 13.33
CA GLU A 25 24.13 2.36 13.89
C GLU A 25 22.95 2.43 12.92
N LYS A 26 23.18 2.33 11.60
CA LYS A 26 22.13 2.23 10.59
C LYS A 26 21.59 0.81 10.50
N LYS A 27 20.28 0.67 10.36
CA LYS A 27 19.60 -0.61 10.11
C LYS A 27 19.39 -0.77 8.61
N LEU A 28 19.94 -1.84 8.04
CA LEU A 28 19.74 -2.25 6.65
C LEU A 28 18.85 -3.49 6.66
N LYS A 29 17.67 -3.39 6.06
CA LYS A 29 16.79 -4.54 5.86
C LYS A 29 17.15 -5.17 4.52
N LEU A 30 17.80 -6.33 4.58
CA LEU A 30 18.10 -7.16 3.43
C LEU A 30 16.92 -8.11 3.23
N LEU A 31 16.45 -8.23 1.98
CA LEU A 31 15.42 -9.20 1.62
C LEU A 31 16.04 -10.19 0.62
N THR A 32 15.69 -11.45 0.77
CA THR A 32 16.03 -12.47 -0.23
C THR A 32 14.89 -12.53 -1.25
N THR A 33 15.25 -12.58 -2.51
CA THR A 33 14.36 -12.77 -3.67
C THR A 33 13.61 -14.09 -3.56
N ILE A 34 12.29 -14.03 -3.67
CA ILE A 34 11.40 -15.14 -3.35
C ILE A 34 10.33 -15.29 -4.42
N ASP A 35 10.23 -16.50 -4.95
CA ASP A 35 9.08 -16.99 -5.71
C ASP A 35 8.07 -17.60 -4.73
N VAL A 36 6.77 -17.33 -4.95
CA VAL A 36 5.71 -17.74 -4.03
C VAL A 36 4.80 -18.71 -4.76
N VAL A 37 4.96 -20.00 -4.45
CA VAL A 37 4.06 -21.04 -4.96
C VAL A 37 3.01 -21.29 -3.88
N THR A 38 1.77 -20.88 -4.15
CA THR A 38 0.63 -21.11 -3.25
C THR A 38 -0.29 -22.19 -3.80
N ASP A 39 -0.52 -23.26 -3.03
CA ASP A 39 -1.50 -24.32 -3.34
C ASP A 39 -2.88 -24.08 -2.68
N GLY A 40 -3.13 -22.87 -2.19
CA GLY A 40 -4.40 -22.47 -1.58
C GLY A 40 -4.53 -22.73 -0.08
N ARG A 41 -3.66 -23.55 0.54
CA ARG A 41 -3.63 -23.71 2.02
C ARG A 41 -2.25 -23.52 2.64
N HIS A 42 -1.18 -23.63 1.87
CA HIS A 42 0.18 -23.27 2.30
C HIS A 42 0.83 -22.31 1.30
N ALA A 43 1.49 -21.28 1.83
CA ALA A 43 2.40 -20.46 1.04
C ALA A 43 3.79 -21.08 1.16
N GLU A 44 4.22 -21.80 0.13
CA GLU A 44 5.62 -22.19 -0.01
C GLU A 44 6.39 -21.05 -0.68
N VAL A 45 7.60 -20.87 -0.21
CA VAL A 45 8.49 -19.79 -0.60
C VAL A 45 9.75 -20.45 -1.12
N GLU A 46 10.04 -20.26 -2.39
CA GLU A 46 11.27 -20.70 -3.01
C GLU A 46 12.19 -19.51 -3.20
N PHE A 47 13.45 -19.63 -2.80
CA PHE A 47 14.42 -18.57 -3.05
C PHE A 47 14.86 -18.61 -4.51
N THR A 48 14.81 -17.48 -5.19
CA THR A 48 15.25 -17.36 -6.58
C THR A 48 16.40 -16.36 -6.69
N THR A 49 17.14 -16.39 -7.79
CA THR A 49 18.07 -15.31 -8.18
C THR A 49 17.55 -14.51 -9.39
N ASP A 50 16.35 -14.84 -9.84
CA ASP A 50 15.64 -14.18 -10.92
C ASP A 50 14.92 -12.93 -10.38
N TRP A 51 15.42 -11.76 -10.79
CA TRP A 51 14.88 -10.47 -10.40
C TRP A 51 13.52 -10.17 -11.03
N GLN A 52 13.24 -10.71 -12.23
CA GLN A 52 11.95 -10.52 -12.89
C GLN A 52 10.84 -11.22 -12.10
N LYS A 53 11.09 -12.45 -11.62
CA LYS A 53 10.16 -13.19 -10.75
C LYS A 53 9.88 -12.48 -9.42
N GLU A 54 10.91 -11.88 -8.80
CA GLU A 54 10.72 -11.07 -7.59
C GLU A 54 9.90 -9.81 -7.88
N ALA A 55 10.14 -9.13 -9.02
CA ALA A 55 9.34 -7.99 -9.43
C ALA A 55 7.88 -8.38 -9.70
N GLU A 56 7.64 -9.56 -10.25
CA GLU A 56 6.30 -10.09 -10.51
C GLU A 56 5.51 -10.31 -9.21
N CYS A 57 6.17 -10.62 -8.11
CA CYS A 57 5.55 -10.76 -6.79
C CYS A 57 5.13 -9.42 -6.15
N ARG A 58 5.52 -8.29 -6.75
CA ARG A 58 5.17 -6.95 -6.25
C ARG A 58 3.72 -6.61 -6.64
N ASP A 59 3.17 -5.64 -5.94
CA ASP A 59 1.80 -5.20 -6.15
C ASP A 59 1.66 -4.25 -7.33
N LEU A 60 2.48 -3.19 -7.37
CA LEU A 60 2.35 -2.08 -8.31
C LEU A 60 3.61 -1.93 -9.16
N THR A 61 3.45 -1.56 -10.44
CA THR A 61 4.55 -1.37 -11.41
C THR A 61 5.60 -0.37 -10.91
N ILE A 62 5.15 0.77 -10.39
CA ILE A 62 6.02 1.79 -9.79
C ILE A 62 6.82 1.31 -8.56
N ASN A 63 6.40 0.20 -7.94
CA ASN A 63 7.05 -0.40 -6.77
C ASN A 63 7.80 -1.70 -7.12
N SER A 64 7.87 -2.07 -8.40
CA SER A 64 8.51 -3.30 -8.88
C SER A 64 9.84 -3.07 -9.59
N THR A 65 10.37 -1.84 -9.51
CA THR A 65 11.70 -1.50 -10.05
C THR A 65 12.81 -1.74 -9.03
N PHE A 66 14.01 -2.05 -9.52
CA PHE A 66 15.21 -2.18 -8.70
C PHE A 66 16.30 -1.20 -9.15
N LEU A 67 17.06 -0.69 -8.20
CA LEU A 67 18.16 0.21 -8.46
C LEU A 67 19.45 -0.40 -7.92
N SER A 68 20.42 -0.62 -8.80
CA SER A 68 21.77 -1.03 -8.43
C SER A 68 22.57 0.15 -7.86
N PHE A 69 23.64 -0.15 -7.12
CA PHE A 69 24.49 0.87 -6.48
C PHE A 69 25.23 1.78 -7.47
N ASP A 70 25.41 1.32 -8.71
CA ASP A 70 25.96 2.11 -9.82
C ASP A 70 24.92 3.05 -10.47
N GLY A 71 23.66 2.98 -10.04
CA GLY A 71 22.55 3.75 -10.60
C GLY A 71 21.81 3.05 -11.74
N THR A 72 22.17 1.82 -12.11
CA THR A 72 21.45 1.06 -13.12
C THR A 72 20.04 0.71 -12.62
N LEU A 73 19.02 1.12 -13.38
CA LEU A 73 17.61 0.81 -13.12
C LEU A 73 17.20 -0.47 -13.86
N PHE A 74 16.70 -1.45 -13.11
CA PHE A 74 16.06 -2.65 -13.65
C PHE A 74 14.56 -2.50 -13.52
N ASP A 75 13.88 -2.43 -14.67
CA ASP A 75 12.44 -2.29 -14.78
C ASP A 75 11.90 -3.35 -15.72
N TYR A 76 11.03 -4.22 -15.19
CA TYR A 76 10.47 -5.36 -15.91
C TYR A 76 9.01 -5.17 -16.29
N PHE A 77 8.36 -4.10 -15.80
CA PHE A 77 6.91 -3.90 -15.88
C PHE A 77 6.55 -2.43 -16.10
N ASP A 78 7.40 -1.69 -16.82
CA ASP A 78 7.21 -0.30 -17.22
C ASP A 78 6.94 0.66 -16.03
N GLY A 79 7.48 0.35 -14.86
CA GLY A 79 7.28 1.12 -13.63
C GLY A 79 7.84 2.55 -13.71
N TYR A 80 8.93 2.75 -14.46
CA TYR A 80 9.51 4.07 -14.71
C TYR A 80 8.61 4.94 -15.60
N GLU A 81 8.08 4.35 -16.68
CA GLU A 81 7.14 5.04 -17.56
C GLU A 81 5.83 5.35 -16.85
N ASP A 82 5.26 4.38 -16.12
CA ASP A 82 4.07 4.59 -15.30
C ASP A 82 4.29 5.68 -14.24
N LEU A 83 5.46 5.72 -13.61
CA LEU A 83 5.80 6.76 -12.64
C LEU A 83 5.86 8.14 -13.29
N ASN A 84 6.47 8.26 -14.48
CA ASN A 84 6.53 9.52 -15.24
C ASN A 84 5.13 9.97 -15.69
N ASN A 85 4.30 9.03 -16.14
CA ASN A 85 2.93 9.27 -16.57
C ASN A 85 1.92 9.35 -15.41
N LYS A 86 2.39 9.28 -14.17
CA LYS A 86 1.59 9.31 -12.93
C LYS A 86 0.48 8.24 -12.89
N LYS A 87 0.73 7.07 -13.47
CA LYS A 87 -0.19 5.94 -13.48
C LYS A 87 0.15 4.97 -12.36
N VAL A 88 -0.87 4.55 -11.61
CA VAL A 88 -0.75 3.50 -10.60
C VAL A 88 -1.38 2.25 -11.16
N LYS A 89 -0.55 1.34 -11.67
CA LYS A 89 -0.98 0.05 -12.23
C LYS A 89 -0.50 -1.09 -11.35
N PHE A 90 -1.30 -2.15 -11.32
CA PHE A 90 -0.89 -3.42 -10.74
C PHE A 90 0.09 -4.13 -11.67
N VAL A 91 1.02 -4.91 -11.10
CA VAL A 91 1.81 -5.86 -11.88
C VAL A 91 0.91 -7.00 -12.32
N GLY A 92 0.70 -7.17 -13.63
CA GLY A 92 -0.27 -8.13 -14.17
C GLY A 92 -1.72 -7.67 -13.98
N HIS A 93 -2.63 -8.60 -13.71
CA HIS A 93 -4.06 -8.29 -13.58
C HIS A 93 -4.42 -7.81 -12.16
N ALA A 94 -5.08 -6.64 -12.07
CA ALA A 94 -5.48 -6.02 -10.80
C ALA A 94 -6.33 -6.96 -9.92
N THR A 95 -7.34 -7.61 -10.49
CA THR A 95 -8.21 -8.55 -9.78
C THR A 95 -7.42 -9.68 -9.11
N GLN A 96 -6.47 -10.29 -9.83
CA GLN A 96 -5.64 -11.38 -9.29
C GLN A 96 -4.78 -10.88 -8.13
N LYS A 97 -4.07 -9.76 -8.32
CA LYS A 97 -3.22 -9.16 -7.29
C LYS A 97 -3.97 -8.77 -6.02
N ILE A 98 -5.16 -8.21 -6.17
CA ILE A 98 -6.04 -7.86 -5.04
C ILE A 98 -6.53 -9.12 -4.31
N GLN A 99 -6.84 -10.19 -5.04
CA GLN A 99 -7.31 -11.45 -4.44
C GLN A 99 -6.20 -12.18 -3.68
N GLU A 100 -4.96 -12.13 -4.18
CA GLU A 100 -3.77 -12.63 -3.48
C GLU A 100 -3.61 -11.93 -2.12
N GLU A 101 -3.61 -10.59 -2.10
CA GLU A 101 -3.43 -9.81 -0.89
C GLU A 101 -4.30 -8.54 -0.90
N ARG A 102 -5.40 -8.60 -0.17
CA ARG A 102 -6.46 -7.58 -0.19
C ARG A 102 -6.03 -6.20 0.31
N HIS A 103 -4.98 -6.15 1.13
CA HIS A 103 -4.42 -4.89 1.62
C HIS A 103 -3.79 -4.05 0.50
N GLN A 104 -3.58 -4.63 -0.70
CA GLN A 104 -3.09 -3.91 -1.87
C GLN A 104 -4.07 -2.84 -2.37
N ILE A 105 -5.38 -2.99 -2.13
CA ILE A 105 -6.38 -1.93 -2.42
C ILE A 105 -6.00 -0.64 -1.67
N LEU A 106 -5.68 -0.74 -0.37
CA LEU A 106 -5.30 0.41 0.44
C LEU A 106 -3.95 1.02 -0.02
N ARG A 107 -3.04 0.16 -0.49
CA ARG A 107 -1.76 0.60 -1.05
C ARG A 107 -1.95 1.34 -2.37
N TYR A 108 -2.91 0.95 -3.21
CA TYR A 108 -3.28 1.67 -4.44
C TYR A 108 -3.64 3.12 -4.11
N PHE A 109 -4.59 3.37 -3.20
CA PHE A 109 -4.97 4.74 -2.82
C PHE A 109 -3.80 5.55 -2.27
N ARG A 110 -2.98 4.95 -1.41
CA ARG A 110 -1.79 5.60 -0.86
C ARG A 110 -0.80 6.00 -1.95
N CYS A 111 -0.52 5.08 -2.88
CA CYS A 111 0.40 5.33 -3.99
C CYS A 111 -0.15 6.37 -4.97
N LEU A 112 -1.45 6.31 -5.26
CA LEU A 112 -2.16 7.27 -6.08
C LEU A 112 -1.99 8.68 -5.52
N GLY A 113 -2.33 8.91 -4.25
CA GLY A 113 -2.13 10.21 -3.59
C GLY A 113 -0.69 10.69 -3.61
N ARG A 114 0.28 9.77 -3.56
CA ARG A 114 1.70 10.12 -3.50
C ARG A 114 2.25 10.61 -4.84
N ILE A 115 1.80 10.07 -5.97
CA ILE A 115 2.45 10.32 -7.26
C ILE A 115 1.67 11.26 -8.17
N VAL A 116 0.34 11.32 -8.07
CA VAL A 116 -0.46 12.14 -8.99
C VAL A 116 -0.36 13.61 -8.63
N ASP A 117 -0.25 14.46 -9.66
CA ASP A 117 -0.22 15.90 -9.46
C ASP A 117 -1.65 16.46 -9.38
N LYS A 118 -2.55 15.97 -10.25
CA LYS A 118 -3.97 16.29 -10.26
C LYS A 118 -4.81 15.00 -10.21
N PRO A 119 -5.66 14.81 -9.20
CA PRO A 119 -6.52 13.64 -9.11
C PRO A 119 -7.69 13.69 -10.10
N GLY A 120 -8.29 12.54 -10.38
CA GLY A 120 -9.51 12.39 -11.18
C GLY A 120 -9.35 11.53 -12.44
N ASP A 121 -8.13 11.29 -12.91
CA ASP A 121 -7.84 10.33 -13.98
C ASP A 121 -7.50 8.97 -13.37
N HIS A 122 -8.43 8.03 -13.50
CA HIS A 122 -8.30 6.66 -13.00
C HIS A 122 -8.41 5.68 -14.14
N ILE A 123 -7.70 4.55 -14.02
CA ILE A 123 -7.80 3.42 -14.93
C ILE A 123 -9.10 2.67 -14.59
N PRO A 124 -10.12 2.67 -15.47
CA PRO A 124 -11.45 2.13 -15.14
C PRO A 124 -11.42 0.69 -14.66
N GLU A 125 -10.64 -0.17 -15.34
CA GLU A 125 -10.50 -1.59 -15.03
C GLU A 125 -9.88 -1.81 -13.64
N THR A 126 -9.03 -0.88 -13.19
CA THR A 126 -8.46 -0.94 -11.84
C THR A 126 -9.49 -0.59 -10.78
N LEU A 127 -10.32 0.43 -11.03
CA LEU A 127 -11.40 0.80 -10.10
C LEU A 127 -12.47 -0.28 -10.02
N GLU A 128 -12.82 -0.90 -11.15
CA GLU A 128 -13.76 -2.03 -11.20
C GLU A 128 -13.23 -3.21 -10.37
N ALA A 129 -11.98 -3.63 -10.61
CA ALA A 129 -11.36 -4.69 -9.83
C ALA A 129 -11.33 -4.38 -8.32
N ILE A 130 -11.09 -3.13 -7.94
CA ILE A 130 -11.13 -2.68 -6.55
C ILE A 130 -12.56 -2.80 -5.98
N ALA A 131 -13.55 -2.24 -6.66
CA ALA A 131 -14.95 -2.23 -6.20
C ALA A 131 -15.48 -3.66 -6.02
N GLU A 132 -15.24 -4.55 -6.98
CA GLU A 132 -15.69 -5.95 -6.93
C GLU A 132 -15.07 -6.74 -5.77
N ASN A 133 -13.84 -6.39 -5.37
CA ASN A 133 -13.09 -7.11 -4.34
C ASN A 133 -13.07 -6.40 -2.97
N ALA A 134 -13.67 -5.21 -2.87
CA ALA A 134 -13.72 -4.37 -1.67
C ALA A 134 -14.20 -5.11 -0.42
N LYS A 135 -15.25 -5.95 -0.54
CA LYS A 135 -15.79 -6.76 0.57
C LYS A 135 -14.73 -7.65 1.23
N GLY A 136 -13.72 -8.06 0.46
CA GLY A 136 -12.61 -8.83 0.98
C GLY A 136 -11.83 -8.12 2.09
N LEU A 137 -11.81 -6.78 2.13
CA LEU A 137 -11.10 -5.99 3.15
C LEU A 137 -11.54 -6.36 4.58
N THR A 138 -12.77 -6.86 4.76
CA THR A 138 -13.29 -7.38 6.04
C THR A 138 -12.47 -8.54 6.62
N ARG A 139 -11.65 -9.20 5.81
CA ARG A 139 -10.76 -10.30 6.25
C ARG A 139 -9.41 -9.80 6.77
N LEU A 140 -9.11 -8.51 6.65
CA LEU A 140 -7.87 -7.93 7.15
C LEU A 140 -7.99 -7.58 8.63
N SER A 141 -6.88 -7.65 9.36
CA SER A 141 -6.85 -7.12 10.73
C SER A 141 -6.95 -5.59 10.73
N GLY A 142 -7.55 -5.03 11.77
CA GLY A 142 -7.68 -3.58 11.95
C GLY A 142 -6.33 -2.87 11.95
N GLU A 143 -5.27 -3.50 12.46
CA GLU A 143 -3.91 -2.94 12.45
C GLU A 143 -3.37 -2.80 11.02
N ARG A 144 -3.59 -3.80 10.15
CA ARG A 144 -3.15 -3.75 8.75
C ARG A 144 -3.87 -2.64 7.99
N ILE A 145 -5.19 -2.54 8.19
CA ILE A 145 -6.00 -1.45 7.62
C ILE A 145 -5.48 -0.10 8.11
N TRP A 146 -5.31 0.05 9.42
CA TRP A 146 -4.90 1.30 10.05
C TRP A 146 -3.52 1.79 9.62
N VAL A 147 -2.56 0.89 9.41
CA VAL A 147 -1.21 1.24 8.94
C VAL A 147 -1.25 1.92 7.57
N GLU A 148 -2.09 1.46 6.66
CA GLU A 148 -2.21 2.05 5.32
C GLU A 148 -3.14 3.26 5.32
N LEU A 149 -4.30 3.18 5.97
CA LEU A 149 -5.26 4.29 6.07
C LEU A 149 -4.61 5.55 6.67
N LYS A 150 -3.82 5.43 7.74
CA LYS A 150 -3.09 6.58 8.30
C LYS A 150 -2.19 7.28 7.30
N LYS A 151 -1.49 6.51 6.45
CA LYS A 151 -0.56 7.06 5.45
C LYS A 151 -1.32 7.79 4.36
N THR A 152 -2.48 7.28 3.97
CA THR A 152 -3.39 7.95 3.03
C THR A 152 -3.92 9.24 3.65
N LEU A 153 -4.33 9.22 4.92
CA LEU A 153 -4.91 10.39 5.60
C LEU A 153 -3.94 11.56 5.74
N ILE A 154 -2.65 11.31 5.92
CA ILE A 154 -1.62 12.36 6.03
C ILE A 154 -0.90 12.60 4.70
N GLY A 155 -1.33 11.94 3.62
CA GLY A 155 -0.77 12.07 2.30
C GLY A 155 -1.41 13.22 1.50
N ASN A 156 -0.90 13.43 0.30
CA ASN A 156 -1.49 14.39 -0.63
C ASN A 156 -2.83 13.86 -1.15
N HIS A 157 -3.68 14.79 -1.61
CA HIS A 157 -4.98 14.48 -2.22
C HIS A 157 -5.92 13.66 -1.33
N VAL A 158 -5.74 13.69 -0.01
CA VAL A 158 -6.58 12.95 0.96
C VAL A 158 -8.07 13.23 0.75
N ASN A 159 -8.41 14.47 0.36
CA ASN A 159 -9.79 14.82 0.06
C ASN A 159 -10.38 13.93 -1.04
N HIS A 160 -9.75 13.94 -2.22
CA HIS A 160 -10.14 13.10 -3.35
C HIS A 160 -10.18 11.62 -2.99
N LEU A 161 -9.16 11.12 -2.30
CA LEU A 161 -9.03 9.69 -2.00
C LEU A 161 -10.11 9.21 -1.04
N ILE A 162 -10.47 10.00 -0.03
CA ILE A 162 -11.57 9.63 0.88
C ILE A 162 -12.90 9.63 0.13
N HIS A 163 -13.18 10.62 -0.71
CA HIS A 163 -14.38 10.60 -1.56
C HIS A 163 -14.43 9.34 -2.43
N LEU A 164 -13.34 9.02 -3.11
CA LEU A 164 -13.24 7.82 -3.94
C LEU A 164 -13.46 6.51 -3.16
N ILE A 165 -12.93 6.40 -1.93
CA ILE A 165 -13.17 5.25 -1.04
C ILE A 165 -14.66 5.11 -0.69
N TYR A 166 -15.37 6.23 -0.51
CA TYR A 166 -16.82 6.22 -0.29
C TYR A 166 -17.59 5.86 -1.56
N ASP A 167 -17.21 6.41 -2.71
CA ASP A 167 -17.85 6.16 -4.01
C ASP A 167 -17.73 4.69 -4.43
N LEU A 168 -16.60 4.04 -4.11
CA LEU A 168 -16.37 2.61 -4.35
C LEU A 168 -17.00 1.69 -3.30
N GLY A 169 -17.69 2.25 -2.29
CA GLY A 169 -18.36 1.48 -1.24
C GLY A 169 -17.43 0.82 -0.21
N GLU A 170 -16.14 1.16 -0.23
CA GLU A 170 -15.11 0.52 0.61
C GLU A 170 -15.12 0.96 2.06
N ALA A 171 -15.57 2.20 2.32
CA ALA A 171 -15.49 2.85 3.62
C ALA A 171 -15.96 1.95 4.79
N SER A 172 -17.08 1.25 4.60
CA SER A 172 -17.67 0.36 5.61
C SER A 172 -16.79 -0.85 5.96
N TYR A 173 -15.98 -1.35 5.02
CA TYR A 173 -15.12 -2.51 5.22
C TYR A 173 -13.81 -2.18 5.93
N ILE A 174 -13.47 -0.89 6.04
CA ILE A 174 -12.25 -0.40 6.70
C ILE A 174 -12.53 0.33 8.01
N GLY A 175 -13.75 0.19 8.54
CA GLY A 175 -14.15 0.76 9.83
C GLY A 175 -14.54 2.23 9.79
N LEU A 176 -14.79 2.80 8.61
CA LEU A 176 -15.35 4.14 8.48
C LEU A 176 -16.90 4.06 8.50
N PRO A 177 -17.58 5.07 9.06
CA PRO A 177 -19.04 5.08 9.08
C PRO A 177 -19.59 5.22 7.66
N ALA A 178 -20.60 4.43 7.31
CA ALA A 178 -21.26 4.48 6.00
C ALA A 178 -21.91 5.86 5.74
N ASN A 179 -22.46 6.49 6.79
CA ASN A 179 -23.15 7.79 6.70
C ASN A 179 -22.29 8.95 7.21
N ALA A 180 -21.03 9.02 6.76
CA ALA A 180 -20.13 10.13 7.12
C ALA A 180 -20.61 11.48 6.59
N SER A 181 -20.25 12.56 7.28
CA SER A 181 -20.41 13.91 6.74
C SER A 181 -19.25 14.26 5.81
N LEU A 182 -19.35 13.92 4.51
CA LEU A 182 -18.31 14.31 3.55
C LEU A 182 -18.20 15.84 3.38
N GLU A 183 -19.28 16.58 3.63
CA GLU A 183 -19.25 18.04 3.68
C GLU A 183 -18.36 18.54 4.83
N GLU A 184 -18.48 17.96 6.02
CA GLU A 184 -17.66 18.35 7.18
C GLU A 184 -16.20 17.95 6.96
N PHE A 185 -15.98 16.78 6.40
CA PHE A 185 -14.65 16.33 6.01
C PHE A 185 -13.98 17.30 5.02
N ASN A 186 -14.72 17.83 4.04
CA ASN A 186 -14.20 18.85 3.12
C ASN A 186 -13.79 20.14 3.83
N LYS A 187 -14.62 20.61 4.78
CA LYS A 187 -14.31 21.81 5.59
C LYS A 187 -13.06 21.61 6.42
N VAL A 188 -12.99 20.50 7.17
CA VAL A 188 -11.84 20.19 8.01
C VAL A 188 -10.58 20.03 7.18
N ASN A 189 -10.64 19.32 6.05
CA ASN A 189 -9.50 19.17 5.14
C ASN A 189 -8.93 20.52 4.69
N LYS A 190 -9.80 21.45 4.29
CA LYS A 190 -9.39 22.81 3.91
C LYS A 190 -8.78 23.59 5.08
N ASN A 191 -9.34 23.44 6.28
CA ASN A 191 -8.88 24.15 7.46
C ASN A 191 -7.50 23.71 7.95
N VAL A 192 -7.13 22.45 7.72
CA VAL A 192 -5.85 21.87 8.17
C VAL A 192 -4.78 21.84 7.07
N GLU A 193 -5.09 22.36 5.89
CA GLU A 193 -4.16 22.43 4.76
C GLU A 193 -2.91 23.21 5.16
N GLY A 194 -1.73 22.60 5.01
CA GLY A 194 -0.45 23.19 5.42
C GLY A 194 -0.07 23.05 6.90
N PHE A 195 -0.92 22.46 7.76
CA PHE A 195 -0.70 22.39 9.22
C PHE A 195 -0.30 21.00 9.76
N SER A 196 0.10 20.06 8.90
CA SER A 196 0.52 18.70 9.28
C SER A 196 -0.39 18.00 10.32
N PRO A 197 -1.71 17.92 10.06
CA PRO A 197 -2.68 17.30 10.97
C PRO A 197 -2.34 15.84 11.29
N LYS A 198 -2.74 15.39 12.48
CA LYS A 198 -2.70 13.96 12.82
C LYS A 198 -3.82 13.23 12.04
N PRO A 199 -3.64 11.94 11.68
CA PRO A 199 -4.66 11.18 10.95
C PRO A 199 -6.06 11.23 11.58
N MET A 200 -6.12 11.20 12.92
CA MET A 200 -7.40 11.25 13.64
C MET A 200 -8.14 12.58 13.50
N THR A 201 -7.45 13.69 13.21
CA THR A 201 -8.09 14.99 12.97
C THR A 201 -9.01 14.93 11.76
N PHE A 202 -8.59 14.24 10.69
CA PHE A 202 -9.42 14.00 9.50
C PHE A 202 -10.54 13.00 9.76
N LEU A 203 -10.27 11.92 10.51
CA LEU A 203 -11.32 10.93 10.77
C LEU A 203 -12.42 11.45 11.68
N ALA A 204 -12.08 12.32 12.63
CA ALA A 204 -13.04 12.92 13.54
C ALA A 204 -14.14 13.70 12.80
N SER A 205 -13.83 14.35 11.66
CA SER A 205 -14.85 15.05 10.86
C SER A 205 -15.84 14.11 10.18
N SER A 206 -15.49 12.84 10.01
CA SER A 206 -16.37 11.83 9.43
C SER A 206 -17.29 11.18 10.48
N PHE A 207 -17.03 11.38 11.77
CA PHE A 207 -17.83 10.82 12.86
C PHE A 207 -18.97 11.77 13.23
N LYS A 208 -20.20 11.31 13.01
CA LYS A 208 -21.38 11.89 13.65
C LYS A 208 -21.65 11.10 14.93
N THR A 209 -21.91 11.78 16.04
CA THR A 209 -22.51 11.10 17.18
C THR A 209 -23.90 10.61 16.77
N GLN A 210 -24.15 9.30 16.86
CA GLN A 210 -25.54 8.85 17.02
C GLN A 210 -26.08 9.57 18.25
N ASN A 211 -27.27 10.16 18.17
CA ASN A 211 -27.97 10.57 19.38
C ASN A 211 -28.22 9.28 20.19
N TRP A 212 -27.66 9.20 21.39
CA TRP A 212 -27.98 8.14 22.33
C TRP A 212 -29.38 8.51 22.83
N ILE A 213 -30.41 7.90 22.23
CA ILE A 213 -31.77 7.90 22.78
C ILE A 213 -31.88 6.72 23.72
#